data_AF-A0AAN1YB12-F1
#
_entry.id   AF-A0AAN1YB12-F1
#
_cell.length_a   1.000
_cell.length_b   1.000
_cell.length_c   1.000
_cell.angle_alpha   90.00
_cell.angle_beta   90.00
_cell.angle_gamma   90.00
#
_symmetry.space_group_name_H-M   'P 1'
#
loop_
_entity.id
_entity.type
_entity.pdbx_description
1 polymer ?
#
loop_
_entity_poly.entity_id
_entity_poly.type
_entity_poly.pdbx_seq_one_letter_code
_entity_poly.pdbx_strand_id
1 'polypeptide(L)'
;MPPGWKLRSKGNELSELLKRHNLPYRAKQSLLNDEDEEDTVDDAGMLSKNSLLRAFKEMWNELYPNETKTRYWTGHSVRVGGAIQLNIEGYSLPQIMEMGNWSNEEMVMRYIRNIEAGKKAMIKLMRNAFDE
;
A
#
# COMPACT_ATOMS: atom_id res chain seq x y z
N MET A 1 11.17 15.50 20.45
CA MET A 1 10.79 16.29 19.25
C MET A 1 11.29 17.72 19.41
N PRO A 2 11.83 18.36 18.35
CA PRO A 2 12.33 19.73 18.44
C PRO A 2 11.22 20.76 18.71
N PRO A 3 11.49 21.84 19.47
CA PRO A 3 10.53 22.92 19.70
C PRO A 3 10.33 23.72 18.40
N GLY A 4 9.10 23.78 17.88
CA GLY A 4 8.75 24.53 16.67
C GLY A 4 7.91 23.76 15.64
N TRP A 5 7.82 22.43 15.78
CA TRP A 5 6.93 21.62 14.97
C TRP A 5 5.50 21.68 15.50
N LYS A 6 4.74 22.70 15.08
CA LYS A 6 3.28 22.74 15.28
C LYS A 6 2.62 21.76 14.29
N LEU A 7 1.60 21.06 14.77
CA LEU A 7 0.70 20.22 13.97
C LEU A 7 0.29 20.98 12.69
N ARG A 8 0.56 20.41 11.51
CA ARG A 8 0.24 21.05 10.22
C ARG A 8 -1.23 21.48 10.22
N SER A 9 -1.43 22.76 9.89
CA SER A 9 -2.69 23.47 9.87
C SER A 9 -3.72 22.83 8.93
N LYS A 10 -4.97 22.81 9.39
CA LYS A 10 -6.15 22.49 8.59
C LYS A 10 -6.19 23.31 7.29
N GLY A 11 -6.13 22.63 6.14
CA GLY A 11 -6.74 22.92 4.82
C GLY A 11 -6.67 24.31 4.16
N ASN A 12 -6.64 25.41 4.91
CA ASN A 12 -6.76 26.77 4.40
C ASN A 12 -5.40 27.39 3.99
N GLU A 13 -4.28 26.95 4.59
CA GLU A 13 -2.96 27.55 4.33
C GLU A 13 -2.40 27.24 2.93
N LEU A 14 -2.75 26.09 2.35
CA LEU A 14 -2.18 25.64 1.08
C LEU A 14 -2.56 26.56 -0.08
N SER A 15 -3.83 27.00 -0.11
CA SER A 15 -4.34 27.91 -1.13
C SER A 15 -3.69 29.30 -1.05
N GLU A 16 -3.33 29.75 0.15
CA GLU A 16 -2.65 31.01 0.39
C GLU A 16 -1.16 30.94 0.01
N LEU A 17 -0.51 29.81 0.31
CA LEU A 17 0.88 29.53 -0.07
C LEU A 17 1.05 29.47 -1.59
N LEU A 18 0.16 28.76 -2.29
CA LEU A 18 0.20 28.65 -3.75
C LEU A 18 0.04 30.02 -4.43
N LYS A 19 -0.83 30.88 -3.89
CA LYS A 19 -1.00 32.27 -4.37
C LYS A 19 0.26 33.13 -4.13
N ARG A 20 0.90 33.02 -2.95
CA ARG A 20 2.12 33.78 -2.64
C ARG A 20 3.30 33.44 -3.56
N HIS A 21 3.38 32.19 -4.02
CA HIS A 21 4.44 31.73 -4.92
C HIS A 21 4.08 31.79 -6.41
N ASN A 22 2.96 32.44 -6.76
CA ASN A 22 2.51 32.63 -8.15
C ASN A 22 2.35 31.30 -8.92
N LEU A 23 2.04 30.21 -8.20
CA LEU A 23 1.82 28.89 -8.77
C LEU A 23 0.33 28.76 -9.19
N PRO A 24 0.04 28.17 -10.36
CA PRO A 24 -1.33 28.07 -10.84
C PRO A 24 -2.16 27.15 -9.92
N TYR A 25 -3.11 27.75 -9.19
CA TYR A 25 -4.16 27.02 -8.49
C TYR A 25 -5.28 26.69 -9.47
N ARG A 26 -5.37 25.43 -9.92
CA ARG A 26 -6.48 24.97 -10.77
C ARG A 26 -7.65 24.58 -9.88
N ALA A 27 -8.73 25.37 -9.93
CA ALA A 27 -9.96 25.05 -9.20
C ALA A 27 -10.52 23.69 -9.64
N LYS A 28 -11.06 22.96 -8.65
CA LYS A 28 -11.61 21.60 -8.78
C LYS A 28 -12.49 21.47 -10.03
N GLN A 29 -12.09 20.59 -10.94
CA GLN A 29 -12.94 20.17 -12.05
C GLN A 29 -13.59 18.86 -11.61
N SER A 30 -14.85 18.93 -11.17
CA SER A 30 -15.64 17.78 -10.76
C SER A 30 -15.88 16.89 -11.97
N LEU A 31 -15.16 15.77 -12.05
CA LEU A 31 -15.50 14.68 -12.96
C LEU A 31 -16.52 13.81 -12.22
N LEU A 32 -17.79 14.00 -12.59
CA LEU A 32 -18.93 13.27 -12.06
C LEU A 32 -18.73 11.77 -12.29
N ASN A 33 -18.76 11.00 -11.19
CA ASN A 33 -19.19 9.60 -11.12
C ASN A 33 -19.74 9.39 -9.69
N ASP A 34 -21.00 9.01 -9.59
CA ASP A 34 -21.86 9.19 -8.41
C ASP A 34 -21.66 8.18 -7.24
N GLU A 35 -20.56 7.42 -7.15
CA GLU A 35 -20.40 6.45 -6.03
C GLU A 35 -19.02 6.36 -5.36
N ASP A 36 -18.01 7.13 -5.76
CA ASP A 36 -16.68 7.02 -5.17
C ASP A 36 -16.22 8.34 -4.52
N GLU A 37 -15.80 8.20 -3.26
CA GLU A 37 -15.20 9.20 -2.36
C GLU A 37 -14.33 10.23 -3.12
N GLU A 38 -14.58 11.52 -2.89
CA GLU A 38 -13.95 12.65 -3.59
C GLU A 38 -12.40 12.56 -3.52
N ASP A 39 -11.80 12.05 -4.58
CA ASP A 39 -10.36 11.78 -4.66
C ASP A 39 -9.58 13.10 -4.83
N THR A 40 -9.23 13.73 -3.70
CA THR A 40 -8.52 15.01 -3.64
C THR A 40 -7.16 14.93 -4.34
N VAL A 41 -6.90 15.85 -5.28
CA VAL A 41 -5.62 15.93 -6.00
C VAL A 41 -4.61 16.68 -5.14
N ASP A 42 -3.56 15.98 -4.71
CA ASP A 42 -2.42 16.56 -3.97
C ASP A 42 -1.62 17.55 -4.82
N ASP A 43 -0.97 18.49 -4.13
CA ASP A 43 -0.16 19.64 -4.59
C ASP A 43 0.49 19.54 -5.98
N ALA A 44 0.33 20.60 -6.78
CA ALA A 44 0.94 20.74 -8.10
C ALA A 44 2.46 20.55 -8.03
N GLY A 45 2.97 19.49 -8.69
CA GLY A 45 4.39 19.14 -8.74
C GLY A 45 4.76 17.87 -7.97
N MET A 46 3.86 17.31 -7.17
CA MET A 46 4.03 15.99 -6.54
C MET A 46 3.26 14.91 -7.32
N LEU A 47 3.81 13.69 -7.35
CA LEU A 47 3.07 12.54 -7.86
C LEU A 47 1.90 12.29 -6.90
N SER A 48 0.67 12.56 -7.36
CA SER A 48 -0.52 12.32 -6.54
C SER A 48 -0.69 10.83 -6.26
N LYS A 49 -1.30 10.51 -5.11
CA LYS A 49 -1.71 9.13 -4.77
C LYS A 49 -2.48 8.46 -5.92
N ASN A 50 -3.36 9.21 -6.58
CA ASN A 50 -4.18 8.71 -7.69
C ASN A 50 -3.34 8.36 -8.91
N SER A 51 -2.29 9.14 -9.20
CA SER A 51 -1.37 8.83 -10.29
C SER A 51 -0.63 7.52 -10.03
N LEU A 52 -0.18 7.28 -8.79
CA LEU A 52 0.47 6.04 -8.40
C LEU A 52 -0.49 4.84 -8.45
N LEU A 53 -1.72 4.98 -7.94
CA LEU A 53 -2.74 3.93 -7.99
C LEU A 53 -3.11 3.57 -9.43
N ARG A 54 -3.23 4.57 -10.31
CA ARG A 54 -3.46 4.35 -11.74
C ARG A 54 -2.29 3.58 -12.36
N ALA A 55 -1.05 3.94 -12.06
CA ALA A 55 0.12 3.21 -12.57
C ALA A 55 0.09 1.72 -12.17
N PHE A 56 -0.24 1.40 -10.91
CA PHE A 56 -0.39 0.01 -10.49
C PHE A 56 -1.55 -0.72 -11.17
N LYS A 57 -2.67 -0.03 -11.41
CA LYS A 57 -3.81 -0.59 -12.13
C LYS A 57 -3.46 -0.90 -13.59
N GLU A 58 -2.80 0.02 -14.29
CA GLU A 58 -2.37 -0.21 -15.68
C GLU A 58 -1.39 -1.38 -15.77
N MET A 59 -0.41 -1.45 -14.85
CA MET A 59 0.53 -2.57 -14.77
C MET A 59 -0.19 -3.91 -14.55
N TRP A 60 -1.22 -3.93 -13.71
CA TRP A 60 -2.04 -5.14 -13.50
C TRP A 60 -2.79 -5.55 -14.77
N ASN A 61 -3.43 -4.61 -15.45
CA ASN A 61 -4.20 -4.88 -16.67
C ASN A 61 -3.31 -5.40 -17.81
N GLU A 62 -2.08 -4.92 -17.91
CA GLU A 62 -1.11 -5.40 -18.89
C GLU A 62 -0.70 -6.85 -18.64
N LEU A 63 -0.45 -7.21 -17.37
CA LEU A 63 -0.02 -8.57 -17.00
C LEU A 63 -1.18 -9.57 -16.96
N TYR A 64 -2.39 -9.13 -16.63
CA TYR A 64 -3.57 -9.97 -16.42
C TYR A 64 -4.79 -9.46 -17.19
N PRO A 65 -4.75 -9.39 -18.53
CA PRO A 65 -5.79 -8.75 -19.34
C PRO A 65 -7.16 -9.43 -19.28
N ASN A 66 -7.21 -10.71 -18.92
CA ASN A 66 -8.45 -11.49 -18.84
C ASN A 66 -8.96 -11.67 -17.39
N GLU A 67 -8.26 -11.10 -16.41
CA GLU A 67 -8.60 -11.26 -14.99
C GLU A 67 -9.67 -10.24 -14.58
N THR A 68 -10.89 -10.73 -14.33
CA THR A 68 -12.06 -9.88 -14.02
C THR A 68 -12.54 -10.02 -12.58
N LYS A 69 -12.04 -11.01 -11.83
CA LYS A 69 -12.54 -11.35 -10.49
C LYS A 69 -11.69 -10.74 -9.38
N THR A 70 -10.42 -10.51 -9.66
CA THR A 70 -9.45 -10.06 -8.67
C THR A 70 -9.27 -8.54 -8.74
N ARG A 71 -9.16 -7.89 -7.57
CA ARG A 71 -8.85 -6.46 -7.50
C ARG A 71 -7.42 -6.22 -7.97
N TYR A 72 -7.22 -5.18 -8.77
CA TYR A 72 -5.90 -4.74 -9.23
C TYR A 72 -4.97 -4.34 -8.08
N TRP A 73 -3.66 -4.33 -8.34
CA TRP A 73 -2.66 -3.95 -7.35
C TRP A 73 -2.75 -2.48 -6.94
N THR A 74 -2.33 -2.20 -5.71
CA THR A 74 -2.17 -0.84 -5.16
C THR A 74 -0.80 -0.72 -4.48
N GLY A 75 -0.44 0.47 -4.01
CA GLY A 75 0.80 0.63 -3.23
C GLY A 75 0.88 -0.29 -2.00
N HIS A 76 -0.27 -0.61 -1.37
CA HIS A 76 -0.30 -1.56 -0.25
C HIS A 76 0.07 -2.99 -0.68
N SER A 77 -0.26 -3.38 -1.92
CA SER A 77 0.09 -4.70 -2.47
C SER A 77 1.61 -4.90 -2.51
N VAL A 78 2.38 -3.86 -2.83
CA VAL A 78 3.86 -3.92 -2.83
C VAL A 78 4.40 -4.13 -1.42
N ARG A 79 3.86 -3.40 -0.43
CA ARG A 79 4.28 -3.56 0.98
C ARG A 79 4.00 -4.98 1.50
N VAL A 80 2.84 -5.54 1.15
CA VAL A 80 2.47 -6.93 1.49
C VAL A 80 3.39 -7.94 0.79
N GLY A 81 3.66 -7.73 -0.51
CA GLY A 81 4.57 -8.58 -1.28
C GLY A 81 6.00 -8.59 -0.71
N GLY A 82 6.50 -7.43 -0.27
CA GLY A 82 7.80 -7.31 0.40
C GLY A 82 7.89 -8.13 1.70
N ALA A 83 6.86 -8.07 2.57
CA ALA A 83 6.82 -8.91 3.76
C ALA A 83 6.82 -10.41 3.43
N ILE A 84 6.03 -10.80 2.42
CA ILE A 84 5.99 -12.19 1.96
C ILE A 84 7.36 -12.63 1.47
N GLN A 85 8.04 -11.81 0.66
CA GLN A 85 9.35 -12.12 0.11
C GLN A 85 10.41 -12.27 1.21
N LEU A 86 10.44 -11.35 2.19
CA LEU A 86 11.35 -11.45 3.33
C LEU A 86 11.11 -12.73 4.16
N ASN A 87 9.84 -13.14 4.33
CA ASN A 87 9.54 -14.39 5.01
C ASN A 87 9.99 -15.62 4.22
N ILE A 88 9.88 -15.58 2.89
CA ILE A 88 10.37 -16.66 2.01
C ILE A 88 11.89 -16.78 2.12
N GLU A 89 12.60 -15.65 2.20
CA GLU A 89 14.06 -15.59 2.38
C GLU A 89 14.52 -15.96 3.79
N GLY A 90 13.60 -16.16 4.73
CA GLY A 90 13.90 -16.64 6.08
C GLY A 90 14.24 -15.55 7.09
N TYR A 91 13.94 -14.28 6.79
CA TYR A 91 14.06 -13.21 7.78
C TYR A 91 13.08 -13.41 8.94
N SER A 92 13.50 -13.02 10.13
CA SER A 92 12.67 -13.12 11.33
C SER A 92 11.54 -12.10 11.32
N LEU A 93 10.47 -12.41 12.03
CA LEU A 93 9.29 -11.56 12.14
C LEU A 93 9.59 -10.14 12.66
N PRO A 94 10.47 -9.92 13.66
CA PRO A 94 10.88 -8.57 14.05
C PRO A 94 11.58 -7.79 12.94
N GLN A 95 12.43 -8.43 12.13
CA GLN A 95 13.12 -7.79 10.99
C GLN A 95 12.12 -7.38 9.90
N ILE A 96 11.11 -8.23 9.64
CA ILE A 96 10.03 -7.90 8.70
C ILE A 96 9.22 -6.72 9.24
N MET A 97 8.86 -6.74 10.52
CA MET A 97 8.13 -5.65 11.19
C MET A 97 8.89 -4.33 11.12
N GLU A 98 10.20 -4.34 11.39
CA GLU A 98 11.07 -3.17 11.29
C GLU A 98 11.10 -2.62 9.86
N MET A 99 11.39 -3.46 8.88
CA MET A 99 11.55 -3.04 7.48
C MET A 99 10.27 -2.46 6.88
N GLY A 100 9.11 -3.06 7.19
CA GLY A 100 7.84 -2.54 6.72
C GLY A 100 7.15 -1.60 7.71
N ASN A 101 7.80 -1.21 8.81
CA ASN A 101 7.27 -0.33 9.84
C ASN A 101 5.87 -0.75 10.34
N TRP A 102 5.72 -2.01 10.72
CA TRP A 102 4.50 -2.55 11.33
C TRP A 102 4.60 -2.56 12.85
N SER A 103 3.61 -1.96 13.51
CA SER A 103 3.52 -1.95 14.98
C SER A 103 2.84 -3.19 15.55
N ASN A 104 2.10 -3.94 14.74
CA ASN A 104 1.37 -5.13 15.15
C ASN A 104 1.85 -6.36 14.38
N GLU A 105 2.34 -7.34 15.12
CA GLU A 105 2.79 -8.64 14.62
C GLU A 105 1.67 -9.42 13.91
N GLU A 106 0.44 -9.40 14.46
CA GLU A 106 -0.71 -10.10 13.90
C GLU A 106 -0.99 -9.69 12.45
N MET A 107 -0.75 -8.41 12.12
CA MET A 107 -0.93 -7.89 10.78
C MET A 107 0.04 -8.52 9.80
N VAL A 108 1.32 -8.66 10.17
CA VAL A 108 2.35 -9.31 9.34
C VAL A 108 2.05 -10.79 9.21
N MET A 109 1.74 -11.45 10.33
CA MET A 109 1.36 -12.87 10.35
C MET A 109 0.19 -13.15 9.41
N ARG A 110 -0.83 -12.27 9.35
CA ARG A 110 -1.95 -12.43 8.41
C ARG A 110 -1.50 -12.44 6.95
N TYR A 111 -0.50 -11.63 6.57
CA TYR A 111 -0.01 -11.55 5.20
C TYR A 111 0.83 -12.76 4.80
N ILE A 112 1.63 -13.31 5.73
CA ILE A 112 2.53 -14.43 5.44
C ILE A 112 1.90 -15.80 5.68
N ARG A 113 0.77 -15.87 6.40
CA ARG A 113 0.07 -17.10 6.83
C ARG A 113 -0.15 -18.11 5.70
N ASN A 114 -0.56 -17.65 4.52
CA ASN A 114 -0.88 -18.56 3.41
C ASN A 114 0.36 -19.24 2.86
N ILE A 115 1.51 -18.56 2.87
CA ILE A 115 2.80 -19.12 2.47
C ILE A 115 3.29 -20.12 3.52
N GLU A 116 3.10 -19.82 4.80
CA GLU A 116 3.46 -20.71 5.91
C GLU A 116 2.53 -21.91 6.07
N ALA A 117 1.33 -21.87 5.50
CA ALA A 117 0.36 -22.95 5.63
C ALA A 117 0.96 -24.30 5.24
N GLY A 118 1.77 -24.35 4.17
CA GLY A 118 2.47 -25.56 3.74
C GLY A 118 3.61 -26.04 4.64
N LYS A 119 4.08 -25.19 5.57
CA LYS A 119 5.15 -25.49 6.55
C LYS A 119 4.60 -25.88 7.93
N LYS A 120 3.28 -25.93 8.11
CA LYS A 120 2.65 -26.23 9.40
C LYS A 120 3.05 -27.61 9.91
N ALA A 121 3.28 -27.72 11.22
CA ALA A 121 3.70 -28.94 11.89
C ALA A 121 2.83 -30.15 11.57
N MET A 122 1.50 -29.97 11.53
CA MET A 122 0.57 -31.06 11.20
C MET A 122 0.68 -31.51 9.74
N ILE A 123 0.90 -30.58 8.79
CA ILE A 123 1.11 -30.94 7.38
C ILE A 123 2.43 -31.70 7.21
N LYS A 124 3.48 -31.26 7.91
CA LYS A 124 4.78 -31.95 7.92
C LYS A 124 4.67 -33.35 8.53
N LEU A 125 3.95 -33.49 9.64
CA LEU A 125 3.68 -34.78 10.28
C LEU A 125 2.92 -35.72 9.33
N MET A 126 1.85 -35.23 8.69
CA MET A 126 1.06 -36.04 7.76
C MET A 126 1.88 -36.48 6.56
N ARG A 127 2.67 -35.59 5.94
CA ARG A 127 3.56 -35.96 4.80
C ARG A 127 4.52 -37.09 5.18
N ASN A 128 5.22 -36.94 6.30
CA ASN A 128 6.16 -37.95 6.76
C ASN A 128 5.48 -39.30 7.05
N ALA A 129 4.21 -39.32 7.44
CA ALA A 129 3.46 -40.54 7.72
C ALA A 129 2.93 -41.27 6.47
N PHE A 130 2.93 -40.63 5.30
CA PHE A 130 2.50 -41.24 4.03
C PHE A 130 3.68 -41.60 3.11
N ASP A 131 4.90 -41.15 3.44
CA ASP A 131 6.13 -41.42 2.69
C ASP A 131 6.92 -42.64 3.25
N GLU A 132 6.36 -43.37 4.25
CA GLU A 132 6.82 -44.67 4.77
C GLU A 132 5.89 -45.81 4.30
#